data_AF-A0A2R6HTH0-F1
#
_entry.id   AF-A0A2R6HTH0-F1
#
_cell.length_a   1.000
_cell.length_b   1.000
_cell.length_c   1.000
_cell.angle_alpha   90.00
_cell.angle_beta   90.00
_cell.angle_gamma   90.00
#
_symmetry.space_group_name_H-M   'P 1'
#
loop_
_entity.id
_entity.type
_entity.pdbx_description
1 polymer ?
#
loop_
_entity_poly.entity_id
_entity_poly.type
_entity_poly.pdbx_seq_one_letter_code
_entity_poly.pdbx_strand_id
1 'polypeptide(L)'
;MPSTYSTSFDVLADRLRSAGYDVTLVGDHDWGPVPSLLPLLGRAEAVVCSGYSTVMEAAVAGSPCVILPATNEQEGFARRLEPVEGFVTAESPAAVEAVLADLPVPPRFTNGIAAVAERMVDDLTASTTVPEQAV
;
A
#
# COMPACT_ATOMS: atom_id res chain seq x y z
N MET A 1 -6.96 3.16 -6.13
CA MET A 1 -6.62 4.12 -5.06
C MET A 1 -5.67 5.18 -5.61
N PRO A 2 -6.20 6.26 -6.18
CA PRO A 2 -5.39 7.34 -6.73
C PRO A 2 -4.71 8.15 -5.60
N SER A 3 -3.61 8.81 -5.95
CA SER A 3 -3.05 9.93 -5.21
C SER A 3 -3.37 11.24 -5.93
N THR A 4 -3.13 12.38 -5.29
CA THR A 4 -3.37 13.72 -5.86
C THR A 4 -2.77 13.92 -7.26
N TYR A 5 -1.65 13.24 -7.56
CA TYR A 5 -0.95 13.37 -8.84
C TYR A 5 -1.27 12.26 -9.85
N SER A 6 -2.16 11.32 -9.48
CA SER A 6 -2.56 10.23 -10.35
C SER A 6 -3.60 10.71 -11.38
N THR A 7 -3.32 10.51 -12.66
CA THR A 7 -4.20 10.96 -13.75
C THR A 7 -4.85 9.82 -14.54
N SER A 8 -4.41 8.58 -14.32
CA SER A 8 -4.78 7.41 -15.13
C SER A 8 -5.80 6.48 -14.47
N PHE A 9 -6.24 6.77 -13.24
CA PHE A 9 -7.06 5.83 -12.46
C PHE A 9 -8.51 5.73 -12.92
N ASP A 10 -9.11 6.79 -13.46
CA ASP A 10 -10.45 6.72 -14.06
C ASP A 10 -10.43 5.81 -15.29
N VAL A 11 -9.47 6.04 -16.19
CA VAL A 11 -9.25 5.22 -17.38
C VAL A 11 -8.97 3.76 -17.01
N LEU A 12 -8.13 3.53 -15.99
CA LEU A 12 -7.85 2.20 -15.49
C LEU A 12 -9.11 1.52 -14.93
N ALA A 13 -9.90 2.22 -14.12
CA ALA A 13 -11.11 1.66 -13.54
C ALA A 13 -12.12 1.25 -14.62
N ASP A 14 -12.34 2.08 -15.63
CA ASP A 14 -13.23 1.77 -16.75
C ASP A 14 -12.73 0.60 -17.59
N ARG A 15 -11.41 0.51 -17.78
CA ARG A 15 -10.78 -0.59 -18.50
C ARG A 15 -10.94 -1.93 -17.75
N LEU A 16 -10.70 -1.94 -16.44
CA LEU A 16 -10.89 -3.11 -15.58
C LEU A 16 -12.36 -3.55 -15.52
N ARG A 17 -13.31 -2.59 -15.39
CA ARG A 17 -14.74 -2.90 -15.46
C ARG A 17 -15.12 -3.52 -16.80
N SER A 18 -14.58 -3.00 -17.90
CA SER A 18 -14.78 -3.55 -19.25
C SER A 18 -14.19 -4.95 -19.42
N ALA A 19 -13.13 -5.27 -18.67
CA ALA A 19 -12.53 -6.60 -18.60
C ALA A 19 -13.27 -7.57 -17.67
N GLY A 20 -14.34 -7.13 -17.00
CA GLY A 20 -15.20 -7.98 -16.15
C GLY A 20 -14.85 -7.98 -14.66
N TYR A 21 -13.94 -7.12 -14.21
CA TYR A 21 -13.65 -6.96 -12.78
C TYR A 21 -14.73 -6.14 -12.07
N ASP A 22 -15.01 -6.49 -10.82
CA ASP A 22 -15.75 -5.62 -9.89
C ASP A 22 -14.79 -4.58 -9.30
N VAL A 23 -15.02 -3.30 -9.58
CA VAL A 23 -14.05 -2.22 -9.30
C VAL A 23 -14.67 -1.13 -8.44
N THR A 24 -14.13 -0.98 -7.23
CA THR A 24 -14.35 0.18 -6.37
C THR A 24 -13.24 1.21 -6.59
N LEU A 25 -13.58 2.37 -7.18
CA LEU A 25 -12.66 3.49 -7.31
C LEU A 25 -12.81 4.43 -6.10
N VAL A 26 -11.99 4.18 -5.08
CA VAL A 26 -11.99 5.03 -3.88
C VAL A 26 -11.52 6.45 -4.24
N GLY A 27 -12.28 7.45 -3.79
CA GLY A 27 -12.03 8.85 -4.06
C GLY A 27 -12.58 9.35 -5.40
N ASP A 28 -13.45 8.58 -6.06
CA ASP A 28 -14.23 9.09 -7.19
C ASP A 28 -15.25 10.16 -6.75
N HIS A 29 -15.95 10.73 -7.73
CA HIS A 29 -16.95 11.78 -7.51
C HIS A 29 -18.11 11.40 -6.57
N ASP A 30 -18.45 10.12 -6.49
CA ASP A 30 -19.54 9.60 -5.64
C ASP A 30 -19.02 9.09 -4.29
N TRP A 31 -17.71 9.14 -4.07
CA TRP A 31 -17.08 8.61 -2.86
C TRP A 31 -17.27 9.54 -1.65
N GLY A 32 -17.96 9.03 -0.64
CA GLY A 32 -18.06 9.67 0.68
C GLY A 32 -16.93 9.27 1.64
N PRO A 33 -16.65 10.07 2.68
CA PRO A 33 -15.68 9.69 3.71
C PRO A 33 -16.15 8.43 4.45
N VAL A 34 -15.20 7.53 4.74
CA VAL A 34 -15.43 6.31 5.52
C VAL A 34 -14.55 6.30 6.77
N PRO A 35 -14.99 5.65 7.87
CA PRO A 35 -14.18 5.58 9.10
C PRO A 35 -12.86 4.82 8.92
N SER A 36 -12.83 3.83 8.03
CA SER A 36 -11.65 3.02 7.74
C SER A 36 -11.75 2.35 6.37
N LEU A 37 -10.65 2.33 5.64
CA LEU A 37 -10.52 1.58 4.38
C LEU A 37 -10.17 0.11 4.60
N LEU A 38 -9.62 -0.28 5.77
CA LEU A 38 -9.15 -1.65 6.02
C LEU A 38 -10.21 -2.73 5.75
N PRO A 39 -11.49 -2.57 6.15
CA PRO A 39 -12.50 -3.57 5.84
C PRO A 39 -12.82 -3.70 4.34
N LEU A 40 -12.59 -2.66 3.55
CA LEU A 40 -12.76 -2.69 2.10
C LEU A 40 -11.55 -3.36 1.45
N LEU A 41 -10.34 -2.94 1.83
CA LEU A 41 -9.11 -3.52 1.31
C LEU A 41 -9.03 -5.03 1.59
N GLY A 42 -9.35 -5.46 2.81
CA GLY A 42 -9.31 -6.88 3.19
C GLY A 42 -10.37 -7.77 2.52
N ARG A 43 -11.34 -7.17 1.81
CA ARG A 43 -12.31 -7.90 0.96
C ARG A 43 -11.92 -7.91 -0.51
N ALA A 44 -11.02 -7.03 -0.92
CA ALA A 44 -10.57 -6.96 -2.30
C ALA A 44 -9.56 -8.08 -2.60
N GLU A 45 -9.68 -8.70 -3.77
CA GLU A 45 -8.71 -9.69 -4.26
C GLU A 45 -7.35 -9.05 -4.59
N ALA A 46 -7.36 -7.76 -4.95
CA ALA A 46 -6.17 -6.95 -5.11
C ALA A 46 -6.46 -5.45 -4.92
N VAL A 47 -5.43 -4.69 -4.58
CA VAL A 47 -5.46 -3.24 -4.44
C VAL A 47 -4.54 -2.62 -5.48
N VAL A 48 -5.06 -1.75 -6.34
CA VAL A 48 -4.22 -0.92 -7.23
C VAL A 48 -4.07 0.47 -6.62
N CYS A 49 -2.84 0.93 -6.38
CA CYS A 49 -2.59 2.23 -5.77
C CYS A 49 -1.32 2.92 -6.26
N SER A 50 -1.20 4.22 -6.02
CA SER A 50 0.03 4.98 -6.28
C SER A 50 0.77 5.43 -5.01
N GLY A 51 0.16 5.23 -3.83
CA GLY A 51 0.60 5.87 -2.58
C GLY A 51 1.18 4.91 -1.53
N TYR A 52 2.19 5.39 -0.82
CA TYR A 52 2.83 4.75 0.33
C TYR A 52 1.85 4.24 1.39
N SER A 53 0.95 5.11 1.82
CA SER A 53 -0.01 4.81 2.89
C SER A 53 -0.94 3.67 2.49
N THR A 54 -1.43 3.67 1.25
CA THR A 54 -2.30 2.61 0.75
C THR A 54 -1.55 1.27 0.65
N VAL A 55 -0.27 1.29 0.28
CA VAL A 55 0.56 0.06 0.32
C VAL A 55 0.65 -0.49 1.74
N MET A 56 0.87 0.36 2.74
CA MET A 56 0.90 -0.06 4.15
C MET A 56 -0.45 -0.61 4.61
N GLU A 57 -1.54 0.04 4.23
CA GLU A 57 -2.90 -0.43 4.54
C GLU A 57 -3.22 -1.77 3.86
N ALA A 58 -2.80 -1.96 2.60
CA ALA A 58 -2.94 -3.23 1.89
C ALA A 58 -2.13 -4.35 2.57
N ALA A 59 -0.92 -4.05 3.02
CA ALA A 59 -0.10 -4.98 3.80
C ALA A 59 -0.79 -5.41 5.11
N VAL A 60 -1.38 -4.46 5.84
CA VAL A 60 -2.14 -4.74 7.07
C VAL A 60 -3.42 -5.52 6.78
N ALA A 61 -4.10 -5.21 5.67
CA ALA A 61 -5.31 -5.90 5.25
C ALA A 61 -5.04 -7.30 4.69
N GLY A 62 -3.79 -7.63 4.37
CA GLY A 62 -3.39 -8.90 3.76
C GLY A 62 -3.76 -9.02 2.28
N SER A 63 -3.93 -7.89 1.60
CA SER A 63 -4.36 -7.86 0.19
C SER A 63 -3.16 -7.63 -0.74
N PRO A 64 -3.03 -8.39 -1.84
CA PRO A 64 -2.04 -8.12 -2.88
C PRO A 64 -2.15 -6.68 -3.37
N CYS A 65 -1.02 -6.05 -3.68
CA CYS A 65 -1.01 -4.66 -4.13
C CYS A 65 -0.22 -4.47 -5.42
N VAL A 66 -0.90 -3.92 -6.42
CA VAL A 66 -0.29 -3.45 -7.67
C VAL A 66 -0.02 -1.95 -7.53
N ILE A 67 1.24 -1.56 -7.61
CA ILE A 67 1.68 -0.18 -7.45
C ILE A 67 1.78 0.43 -8.84
N LEU A 68 1.00 1.46 -9.11
CA LEU A 68 1.06 2.26 -10.33
C LEU A 68 1.53 3.67 -9.94
N PRO A 69 2.85 3.93 -9.91
CA PRO A 69 3.40 5.22 -9.50
C PRO A 69 2.96 6.35 -10.43
N ALA A 70 2.79 7.55 -9.87
CA ALA A 70 2.51 8.79 -10.59
C ALA A 70 3.63 9.84 -10.43
N THR A 71 4.56 9.64 -9.50
CA THR A 71 5.69 10.54 -9.26
C THR A 71 7.01 9.77 -9.18
N ASN A 72 8.12 10.45 -9.45
CA ASN A 72 9.47 9.92 -9.32
C ASN A 72 9.78 9.38 -7.90
N GLU A 73 9.23 10.03 -6.87
CA GLU A 73 9.33 9.60 -5.48
C GLU A 73 8.64 8.22 -5.30
N GLN A 74 7.40 8.10 -5.78
CA GLN A 74 6.63 6.86 -5.73
C GLN A 74 7.32 5.72 -6.50
N GLU A 75 7.94 6.01 -7.65
CA GLU A 75 8.77 5.06 -8.38
C GLU A 75 10.00 4.61 -7.58
N GLY A 76 10.66 5.54 -6.88
CA GLY A 76 11.80 5.22 -6.02
C GLY A 76 11.43 4.27 -4.88
N PHE A 77 10.24 4.47 -4.30
CA PHE A 77 9.70 3.58 -3.29
C PHE A 77 9.28 2.23 -3.83
N ALA A 78 8.55 2.21 -4.95
CA ALA A 78 8.08 0.98 -5.58
C ALA A 78 9.26 0.05 -5.89
N ARG A 79 10.37 0.59 -6.43
CA ARG A 79 11.63 -0.15 -6.64
C ARG A 79 12.22 -0.77 -5.38
N ARG A 80 12.05 -0.11 -4.23
CA ARG A 80 12.55 -0.63 -2.95
C ARG A 80 11.66 -1.75 -2.39
N LEU A 81 10.41 -1.81 -2.85
CA LEU A 81 9.42 -2.81 -2.44
C LEU A 81 9.36 -4.03 -3.37
N GLU A 82 9.85 -3.95 -4.60
CA GLU A 82 9.90 -5.05 -5.58
C GLU A 82 10.32 -6.43 -5.02
N PRO A 83 11.26 -6.56 -4.04
CA PRO A 83 11.63 -7.86 -3.50
C PRO A 83 10.57 -8.50 -2.58
N VAL A 84 9.50 -7.77 -2.23
CA VAL A 84 8.53 -8.18 -1.22
C VAL A 84 7.35 -8.88 -1.87
N GLU A 85 7.12 -10.13 -1.50
CA GLU A 85 6.00 -10.93 -1.99
C GLU A 85 4.65 -10.26 -1.69
N GLY A 86 3.74 -10.30 -2.66
CA GLY A 86 2.43 -9.65 -2.58
C GLY A 86 2.39 -8.22 -3.12
N PHE A 87 3.53 -7.64 -3.50
CA PHE A 87 3.63 -6.29 -4.06
C PHE A 87 4.30 -6.31 -5.42
N VAL A 88 3.65 -5.71 -6.42
CA VAL A 88 4.16 -5.68 -7.80
C VAL A 88 4.01 -4.26 -8.35
N THR A 89 5.06 -3.74 -8.97
CA THR A 89 5.02 -2.44 -9.65
C THR A 89 4.56 -2.63 -11.09
N ALA A 90 3.62 -1.80 -11.52
CA ALA A 90 3.17 -1.69 -12.91
C ALA A 90 3.53 -0.30 -13.45
N GLU A 91 4.01 -0.25 -14.69
CA GLU A 91 4.44 1.00 -15.35
C GLU A 91 3.31 1.67 -16.14
N SER A 92 2.18 0.99 -16.32
CA SER A 92 1.04 1.52 -17.08
C SER A 92 -0.28 0.83 -16.71
N PRO A 93 -1.44 1.43 -17.02
CA PRO A 93 -2.73 0.77 -16.85
C PRO A 93 -2.85 -0.59 -17.55
N ALA A 94 -2.23 -0.75 -18.72
CA ALA A 94 -2.22 -2.03 -19.42
C ALA A 94 -1.36 -3.10 -18.70
N ALA A 95 -0.25 -2.69 -18.08
CA ALA A 95 0.56 -3.59 -17.27
C ALA A 95 -0.18 -4.04 -15.99
N VAL A 96 -1.04 -3.19 -15.42
CA VAL A 96 -1.88 -3.57 -14.27
C VAL A 96 -2.76 -4.78 -14.60
N GLU A 97 -3.40 -4.81 -15.78
CA GLU A 97 -4.22 -5.97 -16.18
C GLU A 97 -3.43 -7.26 -16.29
N ALA A 98 -2.21 -7.19 -16.85
CA ALA A 98 -1.34 -8.35 -16.95
C ALA A 98 -0.97 -8.90 -15.56
N VAL A 99 -0.71 -8.00 -14.60
CA VAL A 99 -0.44 -8.39 -13.20
C VAL A 99 -1.68 -8.95 -12.53
N LEU A 100 -2.87 -8.39 -12.78
CA LEU A 100 -4.12 -8.91 -12.21
C LEU A 100 -4.54 -10.27 -12.81
N ALA A 101 -4.12 -10.59 -14.03
CA ALA A 101 -4.36 -11.92 -14.61
C ALA A 101 -3.50 -13.01 -13.95
N ASP A 102 -2.39 -12.64 -13.33
CA ASP A 102 -1.46 -13.51 -12.59
C ASP A 102 -1.27 -12.95 -11.18
N LEU A 103 -2.37 -12.93 -10.42
CA LEU A 103 -2.46 -12.22 -9.13
C LEU A 103 -1.30 -12.59 -8.19
N PRO A 104 -0.67 -11.60 -7.55
CA PRO A 104 0.35 -11.89 -6.56
C PRO A 104 -0.23 -12.68 -5.39
N VAL A 105 0.60 -13.52 -4.79
CA VAL A 105 0.25 -14.22 -3.55
C VAL A 105 -0.07 -13.17 -2.47
N PRO A 106 -1.19 -13.32 -1.73
CA PRO A 106 -1.52 -12.42 -0.63
C PRO A 106 -0.36 -12.27 0.35
N PRO A 107 0.07 -11.04 0.65
CA PRO A 107 1.21 -10.83 1.52
C PRO A 107 0.90 -11.36 2.93
N ARG A 108 1.87 -12.08 3.51
CA ARG A 108 1.78 -12.59 4.89
C ARG A 108 3.00 -12.16 5.68
N PHE A 109 2.76 -11.31 6.66
CA PHE A 109 3.80 -10.80 7.54
C PHE A 109 3.53 -11.22 8.98
N THR A 110 4.61 -11.56 9.69
CA THR A 110 4.52 -11.64 11.15
C THR A 110 4.30 -10.23 11.68
N ASN A 111 3.38 -10.07 12.63
CA ASN A 111 3.15 -8.77 13.24
C ASN A 111 4.44 -8.29 13.94
N GLY A 112 5.05 -7.23 13.40
CA GLY A 112 6.31 -6.68 13.88
C GLY A 112 6.19 -5.81 15.13
N ILE A 113 4.99 -5.66 15.71
CA ILE A 113 4.76 -4.77 16.85
C ILE A 113 5.63 -5.13 18.06
N ALA A 114 5.92 -6.42 18.26
CA ALA A 114 6.79 -6.88 19.34
C ALA A 114 8.21 -6.32 19.19
N ALA A 115 8.80 -6.44 17.99
CA ALA A 115 10.14 -5.92 17.72
C ALA A 115 10.22 -4.39 17.88
N VAL A 116 9.16 -3.67 17.50
CA VAL A 116 9.07 -2.21 17.72
C VAL A 116 8.98 -1.88 19.20
N ALA A 117 8.11 -2.58 19.94
CA ALA A 117 7.93 -2.37 21.37
C ALA A 117 9.22 -2.66 22.16
N GLU A 118 9.92 -3.75 21.83
CA GLU A 118 11.22 -4.10 22.41
C GLU A 118 12.24 -2.98 22.16
N ARG A 119 12.35 -2.51 20.92
CA ARG A 119 13.28 -1.43 20.59
C ARG A 119 12.96 -0.12 21.33
N MET A 120 11.67 0.22 21.48
CA MET A 120 11.26 1.40 22.25
C MET A 120 11.67 1.28 23.73
N VAL A 121 11.54 0.10 24.33
CA VAL A 121 11.95 -0.14 25.72
C VAL A 121 13.48 -0.02 25.86
N ASP A 122 14.24 -0.56 24.91
CA ASP A 122 15.71 -0.44 24.88
C ASP A 122 16.15 1.02 24.79
N ASP A 123 15.55 1.79 23.88
CA ASP A 123 15.86 3.21 23.66
C ASP A 123 15.53 4.04 24.91
N LEU A 124 14.40 3.76 25.58
CA LEU A 124 14.02 4.41 26.84
C LEU A 124 14.99 4.08 27.97
N THR A 125 15.36 2.80 28.11
CA THR A 125 16.30 2.35 29.15
C THR A 125 17.66 3.02 28.96
N ALA A 126 18.18 3.03 27.73
CA ALA A 126 19.44 3.70 27.39
C ALA A 126 19.40 5.21 27.69
N SER A 127 18.28 5.87 27.42
CA SER A 127 18.08 7.30 27.69
C SER A 127 18.06 7.63 29.18
N THR A 128 17.57 6.72 30.03
CA THR A 128 17.53 6.90 31.49
C THR A 128 18.86 6.63 32.20
N THR A 129 19.81 5.98 31.52
CA THR A 129 21.15 5.67 32.06
C THR A 129 22.22 6.72 31.78
N VAL A 130 21.90 7.82 31.09
CA VAL A 130 22.83 8.96 30.94
C VAL A 130 22.88 9.71 32.27
N PRO A 131 24.03 9.79 32.97
CA PRO A 131 24.14 10.59 34.18
C PRO A 131 23.91 12.05 33.82
N GLU A 132 23.07 12.72 34.60
CA GLU A 132 22.96 14.18 34.65
C GLU A 132 24.38 14.74 34.79
N GLN A 133 24.94 15.31 33.71
CA GLN A 133 26.26 15.92 33.79
C GLN A 133 26.14 17.12 34.73
N ALA A 134 26.71 16.96 35.93
CA ALA A 134 26.77 17.98 36.96
C ALA A 134 27.39 19.27 36.39
N VAL A 135 26.63 20.36 36.54
CA VAL A 135 27.04 21.76 36.30
C VAL A 135 28.15 22.16 37.25
#